data_AF-A0A1H4BPX7-F1
#
_entry.id   AF-A0A1H4BPX7-F1
#
_cell.length_a   1.000
_cell.length_b   1.000
_cell.length_c   1.000
_cell.angle_alpha   90.00
_cell.angle_beta   90.00
_cell.angle_gamma   90.00
#
_symmetry.space_group_name_H-M   'P 1'
#
loop_
_entity.id
_entity.type
_entity.pdbx_description
1 polymer ?
#
loop_
_entity_poly.entity_id
_entity_poly.type
_entity_poly.pdbx_seq_one_letter_code
_entity_poly.pdbx_strand_id
1 'polypeptide(L)'
;MTSLELLAPAKNLECGIAAIDHGADAVYIGAPRFGARAAVGNSVDDIRQLCQYAHQFKACVYVTVNTIIFDDELAATQQLICELEEAGVDAILVQDMGVLKMRDERLKTKNLVLHASTQTDNRTVEKVRWLCSLGFRRVVLARELSVQEIAAIHHEVPDVELEVFVHGALCVSYSGLCYASQYCFQRSANRGACAQFCRMKFDLVDADGREWEHQRHLLSLKDMCQIEHLDELIEAGATSFKIEGRLKDVVYVKNVVAAYSQRLNAFIAKHPNDYQRASRGHCTYTFTPNLRKTFNRGFTTYFLHGRQPDIFSPDSPKAMGEFVGTVKELRRDSFNVAGTASFANGDGLCYIDADRELQGFRVNRAEGNRLYPQQMPRSLRPGMALYRNNDQEFERLLSRPSSERKIAVSLHLAPTSDGFSLSGEGVTVSIACEHQQAEKPQRDNIIRQLSRMGGTPYECSGVVMADDFHYFIPSSLLSELRRMWVNAVSQASHDVDSEDTAPQHVEPADVPSYTPTYLYNIANGVARAFYASQGKTDVSPAFELKQPRQALLMQCRHCLRYSLGYCVKHGGEKPRWREPLVLRLGDGRRFRLEFDCKHCQMNVYAED
;
A
#
# COMPACT_ATOMS: atom_id res chain seq x y z
N MET A 1 -8.54 8.05 21.98
CA MET A 1 -8.88 7.11 20.91
C MET A 1 -7.68 7.00 19.99
N THR A 2 -7.32 5.80 19.57
CA THR A 2 -6.26 5.56 18.60
C THR A 2 -6.83 5.71 17.19
N SER A 3 -6.19 6.55 16.37
CA SER A 3 -6.57 6.72 14.96
C SER A 3 -6.01 5.57 14.12
N LEU A 4 -6.87 4.92 13.35
CA LEU A 4 -6.51 3.86 12.40
C LEU A 4 -6.53 4.42 10.98
N GLU A 5 -5.46 4.15 10.24
CA GLU A 5 -5.25 4.67 8.89
C GLU A 5 -5.23 3.53 7.86
N LEU A 6 -6.10 3.60 6.87
CA LEU A 6 -5.98 2.80 5.65
C LEU A 6 -5.13 3.54 4.61
N LEU A 7 -3.90 3.07 4.39
CA LEU A 7 -2.96 3.66 3.45
C LEU A 7 -3.03 2.97 2.08
N ALA A 8 -3.51 3.71 1.08
CA ALA A 8 -3.72 3.21 -0.27
C ALA A 8 -2.63 3.66 -1.27
N PRO A 9 -2.32 2.85 -2.29
CA PRO A 9 -1.39 3.22 -3.34
C PRO A 9 -2.05 4.14 -4.38
N ALA A 10 -1.34 5.17 -4.82
CA ALA A 10 -1.71 5.97 -5.97
C ALA A 10 -0.70 5.79 -7.10
N LYS A 11 -1.15 5.27 -8.25
CA LYS A 11 -0.35 5.24 -9.48
C LYS A 11 -0.18 6.66 -10.03
N ASN A 12 -1.27 7.43 -10.01
CA ASN A 12 -1.40 8.79 -10.49
C ASN A 12 -2.49 9.54 -9.69
N LEU A 13 -2.72 10.82 -10.01
CA LEU A 13 -3.75 11.67 -9.40
C LEU A 13 -5.14 11.00 -9.39
N GLU A 14 -5.57 10.46 -10.53
CA GLU A 14 -6.87 9.76 -10.67
C GLU A 14 -7.01 8.60 -9.67
N CYS A 15 -5.98 7.76 -9.56
CA CYS A 15 -5.98 6.65 -8.60
C CYS A 15 -5.98 7.14 -7.15
N GLY A 16 -5.28 8.24 -6.85
CA GLY A 16 -5.26 8.85 -5.52
C GLY A 16 -6.63 9.36 -5.08
N ILE A 17 -7.30 10.13 -5.96
CA ILE A 17 -8.67 10.59 -5.75
C ILE A 17 -9.61 9.40 -5.55
N ALA A 18 -9.55 8.40 -6.44
CA ALA A 18 -10.38 7.22 -6.34
C ALA A 18 -10.16 6.44 -5.04
N ALA A 19 -8.93 6.35 -4.54
CA ALA A 19 -8.64 5.72 -3.25
C ALA A 19 -9.32 6.46 -2.09
N ILE A 20 -9.21 7.79 -2.05
CA ILE A 20 -9.83 8.62 -1.01
C ILE A 20 -11.35 8.47 -1.05
N ASP A 21 -11.96 8.54 -2.25
CA ASP A 21 -13.40 8.34 -2.45
C ASP A 21 -13.92 6.97 -2.00
N HIS A 22 -13.06 5.95 -2.05
CA HIS A 22 -13.41 4.58 -1.62
C HIS A 22 -13.06 4.32 -0.15
N GLY A 23 -12.60 5.35 0.56
CA GLY A 23 -12.41 5.35 1.99
C GLY A 23 -10.99 5.02 2.42
N ALA A 24 -9.96 5.44 1.68
CA ALA A 24 -8.60 5.52 2.20
C ALA A 24 -8.46 6.71 3.15
N ASP A 25 -7.68 6.54 4.23
CA ASP A 25 -7.35 7.64 5.15
C ASP A 25 -6.08 8.38 4.74
N ALA A 26 -5.21 7.69 4.01
CA ALA A 26 -4.04 8.28 3.40
C ALA A 26 -3.74 7.62 2.06
N VAL A 27 -3.02 8.32 1.20
CA VAL A 27 -2.52 7.80 -0.07
C VAL A 27 -1.02 7.98 -0.17
N TYR A 28 -0.32 7.00 -0.77
CA TYR A 28 1.10 7.16 -1.10
C TYR A 28 1.33 7.16 -2.61
N ILE A 29 2.10 8.15 -3.07
CA ILE A 29 2.37 8.40 -4.50
C ILE A 29 3.89 8.53 -4.77
N GLY A 30 4.30 8.23 -6.00
CA GLY A 30 5.69 8.40 -6.44
C GLY A 30 5.92 9.82 -6.98
N ALA A 31 6.98 10.48 -6.50
CA ALA A 31 7.47 11.75 -7.04
C ALA A 31 8.02 11.58 -8.48
N PRO A 32 8.33 12.68 -9.22
CA PRO A 32 8.86 12.59 -10.58
C PRO A 32 10.13 11.73 -10.68
N ARG A 33 10.95 11.74 -9.62
CA ARG A 33 12.24 11.02 -9.48
C ARG A 33 12.40 10.48 -8.05
N PHE A 34 13.42 9.66 -7.82
CA PHE A 34 13.87 9.18 -6.50
C PHE A 34 12.88 8.30 -5.69
N GLY A 35 11.88 7.72 -6.37
CA GLY A 35 11.01 6.68 -5.80
C GLY A 35 11.43 5.28 -6.22
N ALA A 36 11.15 4.26 -5.37
CA ALA A 36 11.50 2.84 -5.62
C ALA A 36 10.73 2.14 -6.78
N ARG A 37 10.19 2.91 -7.73
CA ARG A 37 9.61 2.49 -9.02
C ARG A 37 9.77 3.66 -10.00
N ALA A 38 10.90 3.71 -10.70
CA ALA A 38 11.26 4.83 -11.57
C ALA A 38 10.33 5.03 -12.79
N ALA A 39 9.51 4.02 -13.12
CA ALA A 39 8.66 4.02 -14.31
C ALA A 39 7.37 4.86 -14.19
N VAL A 40 7.00 5.34 -13.00
CA VAL A 40 5.77 6.11 -12.77
C VAL A 40 6.10 7.25 -11.81
N GLY A 41 6.63 8.33 -12.37
CA GLY A 41 6.79 9.61 -11.67
C GLY A 41 5.60 10.52 -11.96
N ASN A 42 5.06 11.17 -10.94
CA ASN A 42 3.96 12.13 -11.05
C ASN A 42 4.52 13.54 -10.89
N SER A 43 3.95 14.52 -11.59
CA SER A 43 4.42 15.90 -11.44
C SER A 43 4.14 16.43 -10.03
N VAL A 44 4.93 17.40 -9.57
CA VAL A 44 4.66 18.09 -8.29
C VAL A 44 3.29 18.77 -8.32
N ASP A 45 2.83 19.22 -9.49
CA ASP A 45 1.51 19.83 -9.63
C ASP A 45 0.37 18.82 -9.44
N ASP A 46 0.48 17.61 -10.02
CA ASP A 46 -0.47 16.53 -9.77
C ASP A 46 -0.53 16.17 -8.28
N ILE A 47 0.63 16.18 -7.60
CA ILE A 47 0.71 15.91 -6.16
C ILE A 47 0.01 17.03 -5.38
N ARG A 48 0.23 18.30 -5.75
CA ARG A 48 -0.45 19.46 -5.13
C ARG A 48 -1.97 19.35 -5.27
N GLN A 49 -2.45 19.01 -6.47
CA GLN A 49 -3.88 18.79 -6.71
C GLN A 49 -4.42 17.64 -5.85
N LEU A 50 -3.65 16.56 -5.70
CA LEU A 50 -4.02 15.45 -4.83
C LEU A 50 -4.09 15.87 -3.35
N CYS A 51 -3.13 16.65 -2.85
CA CYS A 51 -3.16 17.18 -1.48
C CYS A 51 -4.41 18.03 -1.24
N GLN A 52 -4.68 19.00 -2.13
CA GLN A 52 -5.87 19.86 -2.05
C GLN A 52 -7.18 19.06 -2.01
N TYR A 53 -7.25 17.95 -2.75
CA TYR A 53 -8.40 17.07 -2.74
C TYR A 53 -8.48 16.24 -1.44
N ALA A 54 -7.37 15.62 -1.02
CA ALA A 54 -7.30 14.75 0.16
C ALA A 54 -7.60 15.49 1.46
N HIS A 55 -7.07 16.70 1.61
CA HIS A 55 -7.19 17.49 2.84
C HIS A 55 -8.63 17.93 3.14
N GLN A 56 -9.52 17.97 2.14
CA GLN A 56 -10.96 18.19 2.36
C GLN A 56 -11.57 17.11 3.28
N PHE A 57 -11.03 15.89 3.22
CA PHE A 57 -11.42 14.78 4.08
C PHE A 57 -10.46 14.58 5.25
N LYS A 58 -9.53 15.51 5.49
CA LYS A 58 -8.39 15.33 6.41
C LYS A 58 -7.59 14.05 6.11
N ALA A 59 -7.61 13.60 4.86
CA ALA A 59 -6.80 12.46 4.41
C ALA A 59 -5.39 12.94 4.04
N CYS A 60 -4.37 12.17 4.40
CA CYS A 60 -2.98 12.55 4.16
C CYS A 60 -2.44 12.05 2.82
N VAL A 61 -1.48 12.78 2.25
CA VAL A 61 -0.73 12.41 1.04
C VAL A 61 0.74 12.23 1.41
N TYR A 62 1.24 11.02 1.19
CA TYR A 62 2.63 10.66 1.41
C TYR A 62 3.37 10.46 0.10
N VAL A 63 4.63 10.90 0.05
CA VAL A 63 5.45 10.79 -1.16
C VAL A 63 6.67 9.91 -0.93
N THR A 64 6.90 8.97 -1.84
CA THR A 64 8.07 8.08 -1.72
C THR A 64 9.33 8.72 -2.28
N VAL A 65 10.28 9.03 -1.39
CA VAL A 65 11.67 9.45 -1.71
C VAL A 65 12.62 8.39 -1.12
N ASN A 66 12.36 7.14 -1.50
CA ASN A 66 12.81 5.96 -0.78
C ASN A 66 13.80 5.10 -1.58
N THR A 67 14.69 5.75 -2.32
CA THR A 67 15.83 5.11 -2.99
C THR A 67 17.14 5.56 -2.37
N ILE A 68 18.21 4.80 -2.59
CA ILE A 68 19.57 5.33 -2.38
C ILE A 68 19.83 6.52 -3.31
N ILE A 69 20.59 7.50 -2.84
CA ILE A 69 20.89 8.74 -3.56
C ILE A 69 22.38 8.75 -3.90
N PHE A 70 22.74 9.09 -5.14
CA PHE A 70 24.14 9.30 -5.52
C PHE A 70 24.57 10.75 -5.27
N ASP A 71 25.89 10.99 -5.15
CA ASP A 71 26.42 12.32 -4.84
C ASP A 71 25.98 13.41 -5.82
N ASP A 72 25.87 13.09 -7.11
CA ASP A 72 25.40 13.98 -8.18
C ASP A 72 23.87 14.24 -8.15
N GLU A 73 23.12 13.48 -7.34
CA GLU A 73 21.67 13.57 -7.20
C GLU A 73 21.22 14.32 -5.94
N LEU A 74 22.15 14.63 -5.02
CA LEU A 74 21.83 15.25 -3.72
C LEU A 74 21.11 16.60 -3.87
N ALA A 75 21.63 17.49 -4.71
CA ALA A 75 21.05 18.83 -4.92
C ALA A 75 19.63 18.75 -5.52
N ALA A 76 19.43 17.86 -6.50
CA ALA A 76 18.12 17.64 -7.11
C ALA A 76 17.12 17.00 -6.12
N THR A 77 17.59 16.11 -5.25
CA THR A 77 16.75 15.51 -4.21
C THR A 77 16.31 16.54 -3.18
N GLN A 78 17.24 17.41 -2.74
CA GLN A 78 16.93 18.49 -1.82
C GLN A 78 15.88 19.45 -2.40
N GLN A 79 16.05 19.87 -3.67
CA GLN A 79 15.09 20.74 -4.35
C GLN A 79 13.70 20.10 -4.44
N LEU A 80 13.63 18.81 -4.80
CA LEU A 80 12.36 18.08 -4.84
C LEU A 80 11.67 18.06 -3.47
N ILE A 81 12.40 17.83 -2.38
CA ILE A 81 11.81 17.81 -1.04
C ILE A 81 11.18 19.16 -0.70
N CYS A 82 11.84 20.28 -1.02
CA CYS A 82 11.25 21.63 -0.85
C CYS A 82 9.96 21.79 -1.66
N GLU A 83 9.96 21.38 -2.93
CA GLU A 83 8.80 21.48 -3.82
C GLU A 83 7.60 20.64 -3.34
N LEU A 84 7.87 19.47 -2.76
CA LEU A 84 6.84 18.58 -2.21
C LEU A 84 6.20 19.18 -0.95
N GLU A 85 6.98 19.84 -0.11
CA GLU A 85 6.44 20.53 1.05
C GLU A 85 5.60 21.74 0.65
N GLU A 86 6.06 22.55 -0.30
CA GLU A 86 5.28 23.65 -0.87
C GLU A 86 3.98 23.16 -1.55
N ALA A 87 3.95 21.90 -2.01
CA ALA A 87 2.75 21.27 -2.54
C ALA A 87 1.76 20.78 -1.46
N GLY A 88 2.13 20.83 -0.18
CA GLY A 88 1.31 20.37 0.94
C GLY A 88 1.39 18.87 1.19
N VAL A 89 2.51 18.22 0.87
CA VAL A 89 2.73 16.81 1.22
C VAL A 89 2.88 16.65 2.72
N ASP A 90 2.14 15.71 3.32
CA ASP A 90 2.13 15.49 4.77
C ASP A 90 3.40 14.78 5.27
N ALA A 91 3.89 13.81 4.49
CA ALA A 91 5.11 13.08 4.84
C ALA A 91 5.87 12.52 3.63
N ILE A 92 7.18 12.32 3.79
CA ILE A 92 7.99 11.56 2.83
C ILE A 92 8.49 10.24 3.41
N LEU A 93 8.46 9.19 2.60
CA LEU A 93 9.06 7.90 2.94
C LEU A 93 10.53 7.91 2.53
N VAL A 94 11.43 7.74 3.49
CA VAL A 94 12.87 7.89 3.30
C VAL A 94 13.59 6.56 3.47
N GLN A 95 14.61 6.32 2.63
CA GLN A 95 15.57 5.23 2.81
C GLN A 95 16.97 5.77 3.13
N ASP A 96 17.43 6.74 2.37
CA ASP A 96 18.80 7.25 2.46
C ASP A 96 18.93 8.21 3.66
N MET A 97 19.75 7.83 4.63
CA MET A 97 19.92 8.62 5.86
C MET A 97 20.63 9.96 5.63
N GLY A 98 21.19 10.19 4.44
CA GLY A 98 21.66 11.52 4.05
C GLY A 98 20.54 12.56 4.04
N VAL A 99 19.28 12.15 3.84
CA VAL A 99 18.11 13.04 3.87
C VAL A 99 17.91 13.68 5.26
N LEU A 100 18.19 12.95 6.34
CA LEU A 100 18.10 13.50 7.70
C LEU A 100 19.07 14.66 7.89
N LYS A 101 20.31 14.49 7.42
CA LYS A 101 21.33 15.53 7.48
C LYS A 101 20.99 16.73 6.58
N MET A 102 20.44 16.47 5.39
CA MET A 102 19.96 17.52 4.49
C MET A 102 18.83 18.36 5.11
N ARG A 103 17.91 17.70 5.83
CA ARG A 103 16.84 18.36 6.59
C ARG A 103 17.41 19.31 7.63
N ASP A 104 18.28 18.82 8.50
CA ASP A 104 18.76 19.57 9.66
C ASP A 104 19.65 20.77 9.26
N GLU A 105 20.38 20.69 8.15
CA GLU A 105 21.34 21.72 7.73
C GLU A 105 20.78 22.79 6.79
N ARG A 106 19.79 22.46 5.95
CA ARG A 106 19.44 23.30 4.79
C ARG A 106 17.97 23.44 4.47
N LEU A 107 17.11 22.58 5.01
CA LEU A 107 15.68 22.76 4.85
C LEU A 107 15.21 23.73 5.94
N LYS A 108 14.53 24.83 5.57
CA LYS A 108 13.91 25.76 6.52
C LYS A 108 12.67 25.15 7.21
N THR A 109 12.51 23.84 7.10
CA THR A 109 11.21 23.21 7.06
C THR A 109 11.02 22.28 8.22
N LYS A 110 10.35 22.81 9.24
CA LYS A 110 10.02 22.06 10.45
C LYS A 110 8.77 21.19 10.28
N ASN A 111 8.05 21.32 9.16
CA ASN A 111 6.69 20.79 9.02
C ASN A 111 6.62 19.45 8.26
N LEU A 112 7.61 19.09 7.45
CA LEU A 112 7.56 17.85 6.67
C LEU A 112 7.94 16.62 7.51
N VAL A 113 6.96 15.74 7.75
CA VAL A 113 7.15 14.52 8.53
C VAL A 113 7.95 13.48 7.74
N LEU A 114 8.85 12.76 8.42
CA LEU A 114 9.62 11.67 7.84
C LEU A 114 9.10 10.32 8.32
N HIS A 115 8.83 9.42 7.37
CA HIS A 115 8.49 8.02 7.62
C HIS A 115 9.66 7.13 7.18
N ALA A 116 10.07 6.18 8.02
CA ALA A 116 11.12 5.24 7.66
C ALA A 116 10.55 4.19 6.70
N SER A 117 10.99 4.23 5.44
CA SER A 117 10.55 3.29 4.41
C SER A 117 10.89 1.85 4.79
N THR A 118 10.09 0.88 4.37
CA THR A 118 10.43 -0.56 4.52
C THR A 118 11.79 -0.91 3.87
N GLN A 119 12.29 -0.07 2.96
CA GLN A 119 13.63 -0.17 2.37
C GLN A 119 14.78 0.06 3.38
N THR A 120 14.50 0.52 4.60
CA THR A 120 15.50 0.64 5.67
C THR A 120 15.68 -0.65 6.48
N ASP A 121 15.04 -1.76 6.09
CA ASP A 121 15.13 -3.07 6.76
C ASP A 121 14.59 -3.07 8.21
N ASN A 122 13.32 -2.69 8.37
CA ASN A 122 12.68 -2.45 9.67
C ASN A 122 12.07 -3.72 10.24
N ARG A 123 12.92 -4.57 10.84
CA ARG A 123 12.52 -5.92 11.28
C ARG A 123 12.84 -6.27 12.74
N THR A 124 13.53 -5.40 13.46
CA THR A 124 13.89 -5.66 14.87
C THR A 124 13.57 -4.45 15.75
N VAL A 125 13.38 -4.70 17.03
CA VAL A 125 13.16 -3.66 18.05
C VAL A 125 14.29 -2.63 18.02
N GLU A 126 15.54 -3.08 17.98
CA GLU A 126 16.72 -2.21 18.00
C GLU A 126 16.73 -1.27 16.79
N LYS A 127 16.34 -1.78 15.61
CA LYS A 127 16.26 -0.97 14.40
C LYS A 127 15.17 0.09 14.49
N VAL A 128 13.98 -0.29 14.96
CA VAL A 128 12.85 0.65 15.08
C VAL A 128 13.14 1.70 16.14
N ARG A 129 13.73 1.31 17.29
CA ARG A 129 14.19 2.23 18.33
C ARG A 129 15.23 3.22 17.81
N TRP A 130 16.22 2.74 17.06
CA TRP A 130 17.19 3.61 16.41
C TRP A 130 16.54 4.62 15.48
N LEU A 131 15.63 4.20 14.60
CA LEU A 131 14.92 5.11 13.70
C LEU A 131 14.06 6.12 14.47
N CYS A 132 13.40 5.69 15.54
CA CYS A 132 12.64 6.58 16.41
C CYS A 132 13.54 7.66 17.05
N SER A 133 14.75 7.29 17.51
CA SER A 133 15.73 8.23 18.06
C SER A 133 16.25 9.27 17.04
N LEU A 134 16.08 9.01 15.74
CA LEU A 134 16.42 9.94 14.66
C LEU A 134 15.26 10.88 14.29
N GLY A 135 14.12 10.77 14.96
CA GLY A 135 12.94 11.60 14.73
C GLY A 135 12.00 11.06 13.64
N PHE A 136 12.08 9.78 13.27
CA PHE A 136 11.05 9.16 12.44
C PHE A 136 9.77 8.94 13.25
N ARG A 137 8.66 9.51 12.78
CA ARG A 137 7.35 9.40 13.45
C ARG A 137 6.69 8.04 13.22
N ARG A 138 6.89 7.51 12.02
CA ARG A 138 6.31 6.25 11.57
C ARG A 138 7.37 5.37 10.96
N VAL A 139 7.29 4.07 11.25
CA VAL A 139 8.19 3.07 10.70
C VAL A 139 7.40 2.04 9.93
N VAL A 140 7.69 1.92 8.64
CA VAL A 140 7.09 0.92 7.77
C VAL A 140 7.80 -0.40 7.99
N LEU A 141 7.12 -1.32 8.68
CA LEU A 141 7.66 -2.61 9.06
C LEU A 141 7.89 -3.52 7.84
N ALA A 142 8.81 -4.48 8.00
CA ALA A 142 9.08 -5.49 6.99
C ALA A 142 7.88 -6.44 6.84
N ARG A 143 7.63 -6.96 5.62
CA ARG A 143 6.43 -7.78 5.31
C ARG A 143 6.48 -9.16 5.97
N GLU A 144 7.67 -9.60 6.28
CA GLU A 144 8.00 -10.93 6.77
C GLU A 144 7.86 -11.09 8.29
N LEU A 145 7.43 -10.06 9.02
CA LEU A 145 7.18 -10.14 10.45
C LEU A 145 5.87 -10.85 10.78
N SER A 146 5.87 -11.53 11.92
CA SER A 146 4.70 -12.11 12.57
C SER A 146 3.98 -11.10 13.47
N VAL A 147 2.72 -11.38 13.82
CA VAL A 147 1.95 -10.59 14.80
C VAL A 147 2.70 -10.46 16.13
N GLN A 148 3.34 -11.53 16.60
CA GLN A 148 4.10 -11.49 17.85
C GLN A 148 5.33 -10.60 17.75
N GLU A 149 6.04 -10.61 16.62
CA GLU A 149 7.19 -9.72 16.40
C GLU A 149 6.74 -8.25 16.29
N ILE A 150 5.58 -7.97 15.66
CA ILE A 150 5.00 -6.62 15.60
C ILE A 150 4.61 -6.12 17.00
N ALA A 151 3.92 -6.96 17.78
CA ALA A 151 3.52 -6.63 19.15
C ALA A 151 4.73 -6.39 20.06
N ALA A 152 5.81 -7.18 19.91
CA ALA A 152 7.05 -6.97 20.64
C ALA A 152 7.71 -5.63 20.29
N ILE A 153 7.70 -5.23 19.01
CA ILE A 153 8.16 -3.90 18.60
C ILE A 153 7.31 -2.83 19.26
N HIS A 154 5.98 -2.90 19.15
CA HIS A 154 5.09 -1.89 19.75
C HIS A 154 5.30 -1.76 21.26
N HIS A 155 5.43 -2.87 21.98
CA HIS A 155 5.67 -2.86 23.43
C HIS A 155 6.94 -2.11 23.81
N GLU A 156 8.00 -2.29 23.03
CA GLU A 156 9.34 -1.75 23.28
C GLU A 156 9.54 -0.31 22.79
N VAL A 157 8.68 0.14 21.86
CA VAL A 157 8.64 1.50 21.32
C VAL A 157 7.17 1.94 21.10
N PRO A 158 6.42 2.22 22.17
CA PRO A 158 4.97 2.48 22.05
C PRO A 158 4.62 3.80 21.35
N ASP A 159 5.54 4.75 21.34
CA ASP A 159 5.32 6.11 20.81
C ASP A 159 5.52 6.23 19.29
N VAL A 160 6.03 5.18 18.62
CA VAL A 160 6.22 5.17 17.16
C VAL A 160 5.01 4.54 16.48
N GLU A 161 4.53 5.18 15.42
CA GLU A 161 3.47 4.60 14.60
C GLU A 161 4.02 3.45 13.77
N LEU A 162 3.36 2.29 13.86
CA LEU A 162 3.74 1.10 13.10
C LEU A 162 2.84 0.98 11.86
N GLU A 163 3.46 1.05 10.69
CA GLU A 163 2.82 0.80 9.40
C GLU A 163 3.11 -0.62 8.93
N VAL A 164 2.05 -1.40 8.69
CA VAL A 164 2.14 -2.82 8.28
C VAL A 164 1.51 -3.03 6.91
N PHE A 165 2.09 -3.91 6.10
CA PHE A 165 1.47 -4.32 4.84
C PHE A 165 0.33 -5.29 5.09
N VAL A 166 -0.81 -5.06 4.46
CA VAL A 166 -2.01 -5.89 4.62
C VAL A 166 -2.49 -6.54 3.33
N HIS A 167 -2.07 -6.04 2.17
CA HIS A 167 -2.52 -6.54 0.88
C HIS A 167 -1.48 -6.33 -0.22
N GLY A 168 -1.43 -7.24 -1.21
CA GLY A 168 -0.71 -7.03 -2.47
C GLY A 168 0.61 -7.81 -2.58
N ALA A 169 1.45 -7.42 -3.55
CA ALA A 169 2.59 -8.25 -3.96
C ALA A 169 3.69 -8.37 -2.89
N LEU A 170 4.17 -9.60 -2.66
CA LEU A 170 5.29 -9.89 -1.76
C LEU A 170 6.66 -9.82 -2.45
N CYS A 171 7.63 -9.30 -1.70
CA CYS A 171 9.07 -9.44 -1.98
C CYS A 171 9.60 -10.67 -1.24
N VAL A 172 10.45 -11.46 -1.89
CA VAL A 172 11.02 -12.69 -1.31
C VAL A 172 12.24 -12.42 -0.43
N SER A 173 13.02 -11.40 -0.79
CA SER A 173 14.17 -10.94 -0.01
C SER A 173 13.70 -9.98 1.07
N TYR A 174 14.46 -9.91 2.17
CA TYR A 174 14.30 -8.87 3.19
C TYR A 174 14.29 -7.49 2.54
N SER A 175 13.36 -6.66 3.02
CA SER A 175 13.08 -5.36 2.41
C SER A 175 14.31 -4.45 2.45
N GLY A 176 14.69 -3.88 1.30
CA GLY A 176 15.88 -3.02 1.18
C GLY A 176 17.21 -3.74 0.95
N LEU A 177 17.26 -5.08 1.02
CA LEU A 177 18.50 -5.86 0.97
C LEU A 177 18.56 -6.82 -0.24
N CYS A 178 17.97 -6.43 -1.37
CA CYS A 178 17.97 -7.23 -2.60
C CYS A 178 18.88 -6.64 -3.68
N TYR A 179 19.98 -7.31 -3.97
CA TYR A 179 21.01 -6.89 -4.92
C TYR A 179 21.03 -7.73 -6.20
N ALA A 180 20.28 -8.84 -6.23
CA ALA A 180 20.26 -9.76 -7.37
C ALA A 180 19.94 -9.05 -8.71
N SER A 181 19.02 -8.10 -8.69
CA SER A 181 18.66 -7.33 -9.89
C SER A 181 19.78 -6.40 -10.37
N GLN A 182 20.51 -5.77 -9.44
CA GLN A 182 21.67 -4.96 -9.78
C GLN A 182 22.79 -5.82 -10.37
N TYR A 183 23.11 -6.94 -9.72
CA TYR A 183 24.13 -7.89 -10.16
C TYR A 183 23.82 -8.46 -11.55
N CYS A 184 22.57 -8.90 -11.79
CA CYS A 184 22.21 -9.58 -13.02
C CYS A 184 21.92 -8.65 -14.21
N PHE A 185 21.41 -7.45 -13.96
CA PHE A 185 20.81 -6.63 -15.02
C PHE A 185 21.23 -5.16 -14.97
N GLN A 186 22.12 -4.77 -14.05
CA GLN A 186 22.47 -3.36 -13.80
C GLN A 186 21.24 -2.49 -13.52
N ARG A 187 20.23 -3.10 -12.89
CA ARG A 187 18.94 -2.49 -12.56
C ARG A 187 18.69 -2.64 -11.07
N SER A 188 19.06 -1.64 -10.28
CA SER A 188 18.95 -1.70 -8.81
C SER A 188 17.51 -1.69 -8.32
N ALA A 189 17.17 -2.63 -7.43
CA ALA A 189 15.90 -2.62 -6.71
C ALA A 189 15.83 -1.46 -5.71
N ASN A 190 16.96 -1.12 -5.08
CA ASN A 190 17.10 0.01 -4.15
C ASN A 190 17.09 1.39 -4.85
N ARG A 191 17.11 1.40 -6.19
CA ARG A 191 16.89 2.59 -7.04
C ARG A 191 15.60 2.53 -7.85
N GLY A 192 14.71 1.61 -7.50
CA GLY A 192 13.40 1.49 -8.13
C GLY A 192 13.37 0.98 -9.56
N ALA A 193 14.44 0.30 -10.00
CA ALA A 193 14.57 -0.26 -11.33
C ALA A 193 14.42 -1.80 -11.36
N CYS A 194 14.04 -2.44 -10.25
CA CYS A 194 13.99 -3.90 -10.07
C CYS A 194 13.46 -4.65 -11.32
N ALA A 195 14.26 -5.59 -11.83
CA ALA A 195 13.94 -6.44 -12.97
C ALA A 195 13.15 -7.70 -12.59
N GLN A 196 12.73 -7.82 -11.32
CA GLN A 196 11.96 -8.95 -10.81
C GLN A 196 12.67 -10.31 -10.97
N PHE A 197 13.96 -10.38 -10.60
CA PHE A 197 14.76 -11.62 -10.58
C PHE A 197 14.02 -12.80 -9.91
N CYS A 198 13.35 -12.55 -8.79
CA CYS A 198 12.57 -13.56 -8.06
C CYS A 198 11.36 -14.12 -8.83
N ARG A 199 10.97 -13.51 -9.96
CA ARG A 199 9.87 -13.95 -10.81
C ARG A 199 10.35 -14.72 -12.05
N MET A 200 11.66 -14.91 -12.22
CA MET A 200 12.22 -15.70 -13.33
C MET A 200 12.09 -17.21 -13.08
N LYS A 201 12.34 -17.98 -14.14
CA LYS A 201 12.43 -19.45 -14.07
C LYS A 201 13.86 -19.86 -13.72
N PHE A 202 13.97 -20.86 -12.86
CA PHE A 202 15.23 -21.42 -12.41
C PHE A 202 15.18 -22.95 -12.49
N ASP A 203 16.30 -23.55 -12.84
CA ASP A 203 16.58 -24.93 -12.44
C ASP A 203 17.13 -24.92 -11.02
N LEU A 204 16.79 -25.94 -10.24
CA LEU A 204 17.42 -26.20 -8.94
C LEU A 204 18.37 -27.38 -9.07
N VAL A 205 19.66 -27.12 -8.91
CA VAL A 205 20.73 -28.10 -9.16
C VAL A 205 21.51 -28.34 -7.88
N ASP A 206 21.91 -29.58 -7.63
CA ASP A 206 22.74 -29.94 -6.48
C ASP A 206 24.24 -29.93 -6.78
N ALA A 207 25.08 -30.19 -5.77
CA ALA A 207 26.53 -30.16 -5.91
C ALA A 207 27.10 -31.24 -6.85
N ASP A 208 26.35 -32.31 -7.11
CA ASP A 208 26.74 -33.36 -8.06
C ASP A 208 26.23 -33.07 -9.48
N GLY A 209 25.56 -31.92 -9.68
CA GLY A 209 25.01 -31.50 -10.96
C GLY A 209 23.63 -32.11 -11.28
N ARG A 210 23.01 -32.81 -10.32
CA ARG A 210 21.68 -33.37 -10.50
C ARG A 210 20.62 -32.27 -10.36
N GLU A 211 19.69 -32.26 -11.31
CA GLU A 211 18.54 -31.35 -11.31
C GLU A 211 17.39 -31.91 -10.46
N TRP A 212 16.82 -31.04 -9.63
CA TRP A 212 15.71 -31.34 -8.72
C TRP A 212 14.41 -30.65 -9.14
N GLU A 213 14.51 -29.47 -9.74
CA GLU A 213 13.39 -28.74 -10.30
C GLU A 213 13.84 -28.14 -11.64
N HIS A 214 12.98 -28.22 -12.65
CA HIS A 214 13.27 -27.76 -14.01
C HIS A 214 12.47 -26.51 -14.36
N GLN A 215 13.14 -25.40 -14.69
CA GLN A 215 12.50 -24.19 -15.21
C GLN A 215 11.27 -23.69 -14.41
N ARG A 216 11.36 -23.65 -13.08
CA ARG A 216 10.24 -23.22 -12.20
C ARG A 216 10.47 -21.85 -11.58
N HIS A 217 9.39 -21.20 -11.18
CA HIS A 217 9.41 -19.89 -10.51
C HIS A 217 9.65 -20.02 -8.99
N LEU A 218 10.75 -20.66 -8.59
CA LEU A 218 11.02 -21.10 -7.22
C LEU A 218 11.03 -19.97 -6.16
N LEU A 219 11.34 -18.74 -6.56
CA LEU A 219 11.38 -17.57 -5.69
C LEU A 219 10.13 -16.68 -5.79
N SER A 220 9.14 -17.07 -6.60
CA SER A 220 7.94 -16.29 -6.86
C SER A 220 6.92 -16.51 -5.76
N LEU A 221 6.65 -15.49 -4.94
CA LEU A 221 5.67 -15.56 -3.86
C LEU A 221 4.23 -15.28 -4.34
N LYS A 222 3.24 -15.79 -3.62
CA LYS A 222 1.85 -15.34 -3.74
C LYS A 222 1.70 -13.87 -3.30
N ASP A 223 0.50 -13.32 -3.44
CA ASP A 223 0.21 -11.98 -2.92
C ASP A 223 -0.27 -12.09 -1.46
N MET A 224 0.06 -11.09 -0.64
CA MET A 224 -0.37 -11.00 0.75
C MET A 224 -1.85 -10.60 0.83
N CYS A 225 -2.60 -11.20 1.76
CA CYS A 225 -3.93 -10.72 2.14
C CYS A 225 -4.18 -11.01 3.63
N GLN A 226 -4.31 -9.94 4.41
CA GLN A 226 -4.55 -9.96 5.85
C GLN A 226 -5.96 -9.46 6.23
N ILE A 227 -6.93 -9.46 5.30
CA ILE A 227 -8.24 -8.83 5.56
C ILE A 227 -8.98 -9.47 6.75
N GLU A 228 -8.83 -10.78 6.93
CA GLU A 228 -9.40 -11.52 8.06
C GLU A 228 -8.63 -11.30 9.37
N HIS A 229 -7.39 -10.80 9.29
CA HIS A 229 -6.46 -10.64 10.42
C HIS A 229 -6.19 -9.17 10.78
N LEU A 230 -7.02 -8.22 10.29
CA LEU A 230 -6.85 -6.81 10.65
C LEU A 230 -6.97 -6.59 12.15
N ASP A 231 -7.90 -7.27 12.83
CA ASP A 231 -8.11 -7.11 14.27
C ASP A 231 -6.85 -7.49 15.05
N GLU A 232 -6.22 -8.62 14.72
CA GLU A 232 -4.96 -9.07 15.34
C GLU A 232 -3.81 -8.08 15.11
N LEU A 233 -3.76 -7.45 13.93
CA LEU A 233 -2.75 -6.44 13.63
C LEU A 233 -2.98 -5.13 14.41
N ILE A 234 -4.24 -4.71 14.56
CA ILE A 234 -4.62 -3.55 15.37
C ILE A 234 -4.24 -3.78 16.83
N GLU A 235 -4.59 -4.95 17.37
CA GLU A 235 -4.26 -5.36 18.74
C GLU A 235 -2.76 -5.50 18.98
N ALA A 236 -1.99 -5.86 17.94
CA ALA A 236 -0.53 -5.88 17.97
C ALA A 236 0.11 -4.47 17.95
N GLY A 237 -0.69 -3.40 17.86
CA GLY A 237 -0.22 -2.02 17.88
C GLY A 237 0.03 -1.40 16.51
N ALA A 238 -0.39 -2.03 15.41
CA ALA A 238 -0.35 -1.39 14.10
C ALA A 238 -1.42 -0.29 13.99
N THR A 239 -1.03 0.88 13.49
CA THR A 239 -1.93 2.04 13.33
C THR A 239 -2.15 2.42 11.87
N SER A 240 -1.25 2.02 10.96
CA SER A 240 -1.41 2.23 9.51
C SER A 240 -1.35 0.91 8.73
N PHE A 241 -2.37 0.68 7.90
CA PHE A 241 -2.59 -0.56 7.14
C PHE A 241 -2.36 -0.30 5.66
N LYS A 242 -1.20 -0.72 5.17
CA LYS A 242 -0.73 -0.43 3.82
C LYS A 242 -1.16 -1.46 2.80
N ILE A 243 -1.85 -0.99 1.76
CA ILE A 243 -2.13 -1.76 0.56
C ILE A 243 -0.96 -1.57 -0.43
N GLU A 244 -0.30 -2.65 -0.81
CA GLU A 244 0.73 -2.64 -1.84
C GLU A 244 0.10 -2.63 -3.24
N GLY A 245 0.45 -1.64 -4.06
CA GLY A 245 -0.13 -1.56 -5.41
C GLY A 245 0.21 -0.34 -6.25
N ARG A 246 1.33 0.36 -6.06
CA ARG A 246 1.62 1.64 -6.78
C ARG A 246 1.59 1.59 -8.32
N LEU A 247 1.58 0.41 -8.94
CA LEU A 247 1.47 0.24 -10.41
C LEU A 247 0.11 -0.33 -10.84
N LYS A 248 -0.78 -0.61 -9.88
CA LYS A 248 -2.10 -1.17 -10.13
C LYS A 248 -3.01 -0.08 -10.70
N ASP A 249 -3.99 -0.53 -11.46
CA ASP A 249 -5.01 0.32 -12.03
C ASP A 249 -6.04 0.76 -10.98
N VAL A 250 -6.90 1.69 -11.40
CA VAL A 250 -7.96 2.25 -10.56
C VAL A 250 -8.98 1.18 -10.12
N VAL A 251 -9.22 0.14 -10.91
CA VAL A 251 -10.17 -0.94 -10.59
C VAL A 251 -9.68 -1.72 -9.37
N TYR A 252 -8.39 -2.09 -9.35
CA TYR A 252 -7.75 -2.68 -8.17
C TYR A 252 -7.84 -1.76 -6.96
N VAL A 253 -7.51 -0.47 -7.11
CA VAL A 253 -7.53 0.49 -6.00
C VAL A 253 -8.93 0.59 -5.39
N LYS A 254 -9.95 0.85 -6.21
CA LYS A 254 -11.35 0.96 -5.76
C LYS A 254 -11.81 -0.27 -5.00
N ASN A 255 -11.55 -1.46 -5.56
CA ASN A 255 -11.98 -2.73 -4.99
C ASN A 255 -11.30 -3.03 -3.65
N VAL A 256 -9.97 -2.94 -3.61
CA VAL A 256 -9.20 -3.30 -2.41
C VAL A 256 -9.43 -2.28 -1.30
N VAL A 257 -9.44 -0.97 -1.61
CA VAL A 257 -9.68 0.07 -0.60
C VAL A 257 -11.07 -0.08 0.00
N ALA A 258 -12.12 -0.27 -0.82
CA ALA A 258 -13.48 -0.47 -0.31
C ALA A 258 -13.57 -1.70 0.61
N ALA A 259 -12.92 -2.82 0.26
CA ALA A 259 -12.91 -4.02 1.08
C ALA A 259 -12.31 -3.78 2.47
N TYR A 260 -11.11 -3.19 2.53
CA TYR A 260 -10.42 -2.92 3.80
C TYR A 260 -11.07 -1.79 4.60
N SER A 261 -11.62 -0.77 3.92
CA SER A 261 -12.34 0.33 4.58
C SER A 261 -13.60 -0.17 5.30
N GLN A 262 -14.38 -1.05 4.65
CA GLN A 262 -15.53 -1.70 5.28
C GLN A 262 -15.11 -2.56 6.49
N ARG A 263 -14.01 -3.31 6.38
CA ARG A 263 -13.49 -4.14 7.49
C ARG A 263 -13.01 -3.31 8.69
N LEU A 264 -12.32 -2.19 8.44
CA LEU A 264 -11.88 -1.26 9.49
C LEU A 264 -13.07 -0.55 10.15
N ASN A 265 -14.05 -0.09 9.37
CA ASN A 265 -15.28 0.51 9.91
C ASN A 265 -16.04 -0.47 10.79
N ALA A 266 -16.14 -1.74 10.40
CA ALA A 266 -16.78 -2.77 11.20
C ALA A 266 -16.04 -3.04 12.53
N PHE A 267 -14.71 -2.94 12.54
CA PHE A 267 -13.92 -3.04 13.76
C PHE A 267 -14.16 -1.82 14.67
N ILE A 268 -14.03 -0.61 14.14
CA ILE A 268 -14.24 0.64 14.90
C ILE A 268 -15.66 0.71 15.49
N ALA A 269 -16.68 0.27 14.74
CA ALA A 269 -18.06 0.25 15.24
C ALA A 269 -18.26 -0.68 16.46
N LYS A 270 -17.43 -1.73 16.62
CA LYS A 270 -17.41 -2.59 17.81
C LYS A 270 -16.64 -1.96 18.98
N HIS A 271 -15.72 -1.05 18.69
CA HIS A 271 -14.81 -0.42 19.65
C HIS A 271 -14.81 1.13 19.56
N PRO A 272 -15.98 1.79 19.62
CA PRO A 272 -16.11 3.22 19.29
C PRO A 272 -15.45 4.17 20.30
N ASN A 273 -15.14 3.69 21.50
CA ASN A 273 -14.47 4.49 22.54
C ASN A 273 -12.94 4.38 22.47
N ASP A 274 -12.43 3.37 21.77
CA ASP A 274 -11.01 3.06 21.73
C ASP A 274 -10.38 3.50 20.41
N TYR A 275 -11.12 3.37 19.29
CA TYR A 275 -10.59 3.60 17.95
C TYR A 275 -11.46 4.55 17.12
N GLN A 276 -10.81 5.25 16.19
CA GLN A 276 -11.46 6.09 15.18
C GLN A 276 -10.71 6.02 13.85
N ARG A 277 -11.34 6.51 12.78
CA ARG A 277 -10.66 6.69 11.48
C ARG A 277 -9.68 7.86 11.57
N ALA A 278 -8.52 7.75 10.92
CA ALA A 278 -7.54 8.83 10.84
C ALA A 278 -8.00 10.00 9.95
N SER A 279 -9.00 9.78 9.09
CA SER A 279 -9.59 10.80 8.22
C SER A 279 -11.12 10.87 8.40
N ARG A 280 -11.77 11.83 7.73
CA ARG A 280 -13.19 12.18 7.92
C ARG A 280 -14.10 11.71 6.80
N GLY A 281 -15.37 11.60 7.13
CA GLY A 281 -16.45 11.25 6.21
C GLY A 281 -16.68 9.76 6.08
N HIS A 282 -17.88 9.41 5.60
CA HIS A 282 -18.31 8.04 5.35
C HIS A 282 -18.45 7.79 3.85
N CYS A 283 -18.25 6.54 3.44
CA CYS A 283 -18.38 6.13 2.05
C CYS A 283 -19.63 5.30 1.85
N THR A 284 -20.36 5.57 0.78
CA THR A 284 -21.42 4.70 0.25
C THR A 284 -20.93 4.07 -1.04
N TYR A 285 -21.21 2.78 -1.27
CA TYR A 285 -20.71 2.02 -2.42
C TYR A 285 -21.87 1.53 -3.29
N THR A 286 -21.70 1.55 -4.60
CA THR A 286 -22.66 0.97 -5.57
C THR A 286 -22.27 -0.44 -6.02
N PHE A 287 -21.27 -1.04 -5.38
CA PHE A 287 -20.78 -2.39 -5.63
C PHE A 287 -20.38 -3.08 -4.33
N THR A 288 -20.29 -4.42 -4.37
CA THR A 288 -19.72 -5.22 -3.29
C THR A 288 -18.27 -5.57 -3.63
N PRO A 289 -17.29 -5.19 -2.79
CA PRO A 289 -15.89 -5.50 -3.07
C PRO A 289 -15.62 -7.01 -2.99
N ASN A 290 -14.74 -7.49 -3.86
CA ASN A 290 -14.29 -8.88 -3.88
C ASN A 290 -12.82 -8.94 -4.33
N LEU A 291 -11.91 -9.21 -3.39
CA LEU A 291 -10.46 -9.23 -3.61
C LEU A 291 -10.01 -10.26 -4.65
N ARG A 292 -10.82 -11.29 -4.94
CA ARG A 292 -10.49 -12.34 -5.93
C ARG A 292 -10.70 -11.87 -7.37
N LYS A 293 -11.52 -10.83 -7.60
CA LYS A 293 -11.90 -10.32 -8.93
C LYS A 293 -10.89 -9.34 -9.53
N THR A 294 -9.96 -8.84 -8.73
CA THR A 294 -8.85 -8.00 -9.21
C THR A 294 -7.55 -8.78 -9.16
N PHE A 295 -6.50 -8.24 -9.80
CA PHE A 295 -5.21 -8.91 -9.93
C PHE A 295 -4.75 -9.52 -8.60
N ASN A 296 -4.50 -10.83 -8.59
CA ASN A 296 -3.82 -11.54 -7.52
C ASN A 296 -3.14 -12.81 -8.07
N ARG A 297 -2.12 -13.30 -7.37
CA ARG A 297 -1.38 -14.53 -7.68
C ARG A 297 -1.77 -15.68 -6.74
N GLY A 298 -3.02 -15.68 -6.28
CA GLY A 298 -3.40 -16.35 -5.05
C GLY A 298 -2.95 -15.58 -3.82
N PHE A 299 -3.56 -15.91 -2.68
CA PHE A 299 -3.34 -15.23 -1.41
C PHE A 299 -2.59 -16.09 -0.40
N THR A 300 -1.85 -15.42 0.47
CA THR A 300 -1.21 -15.99 1.66
C THR A 300 -1.19 -14.94 2.78
N THR A 301 -1.21 -15.38 4.03
CA THR A 301 -0.92 -14.52 5.20
C THR A 301 0.59 -14.42 5.48
N TYR A 302 1.40 -15.03 4.60
CA TYR A 302 2.86 -15.02 4.58
C TYR A 302 3.51 -15.58 5.85
N PHE A 303 3.95 -14.73 6.78
CA PHE A 303 4.56 -15.16 8.05
C PHE A 303 3.80 -14.66 9.29
N LEU A 304 2.54 -14.22 9.12
CA LEU A 304 1.75 -13.60 10.19
C LEU A 304 1.73 -14.42 11.49
N HIS A 305 1.54 -15.74 11.38
CA HIS A 305 1.56 -16.68 12.52
C HIS A 305 2.81 -17.58 12.50
N GLY A 306 3.91 -17.07 11.94
CA GLY A 306 5.13 -17.82 11.72
C GLY A 306 5.13 -18.61 10.40
N ARG A 307 6.02 -19.59 10.31
CA ARG A 307 6.29 -20.32 9.06
C ARG A 307 5.13 -21.26 8.71
N GLN A 308 4.59 -21.09 7.50
CA GLN A 308 3.47 -21.89 6.98
C GLN A 308 3.74 -22.34 5.53
N PRO A 309 3.10 -23.44 5.08
CA PRO A 309 3.20 -23.90 3.69
C PRO A 309 2.48 -22.95 2.72
N ASP A 310 2.62 -23.22 1.42
CA ASP A 310 1.79 -22.60 0.37
C ASP A 310 1.91 -21.07 0.20
N ILE A 311 3.08 -20.50 0.54
CA ILE A 311 3.36 -19.06 0.40
C ILE A 311 3.86 -18.65 -1.00
N PHE A 312 4.20 -19.62 -1.86
CA PHE A 312 4.84 -19.41 -3.15
C PHE A 312 4.00 -19.92 -4.32
N SER A 313 4.26 -19.39 -5.52
CA SER A 313 3.59 -19.69 -6.79
C SER A 313 4.64 -20.15 -7.80
N PRO A 314 5.11 -21.42 -7.71
CA PRO A 314 6.22 -21.92 -8.50
C PRO A 314 5.88 -22.14 -9.98
N ASP A 315 4.59 -22.21 -10.33
CA ASP A 315 4.14 -22.51 -11.69
C ASP A 315 3.88 -21.22 -12.50
N SER A 316 3.59 -20.09 -11.84
CA SER A 316 3.46 -18.80 -12.55
C SER A 316 3.63 -17.57 -11.66
N PRO A 317 4.28 -16.50 -12.15
CA PRO A 317 4.30 -15.19 -11.53
C PRO A 317 3.17 -14.28 -12.07
N LYS A 318 2.27 -14.79 -12.91
CA LYS A 318 1.15 -14.02 -13.48
C LYS A 318 -0.10 -14.13 -12.59
N ALA A 319 -1.06 -13.25 -12.82
CA ALA A 319 -2.34 -13.33 -12.11
C ALA A 319 -3.10 -14.60 -12.51
N MET A 320 -3.49 -15.38 -11.50
CA MET A 320 -4.36 -16.54 -11.65
C MET A 320 -5.82 -16.12 -11.45
N GLY A 321 -6.09 -15.27 -10.44
CA GLY A 321 -7.41 -14.75 -10.16
C GLY A 321 -8.33 -15.76 -9.47
N GLU A 322 -9.64 -15.61 -9.68
CA GLU A 322 -10.68 -16.36 -8.97
C GLU A 322 -10.84 -17.78 -9.55
N PHE A 323 -10.91 -18.81 -8.71
CA PHE A 323 -11.34 -20.14 -9.17
C PHE A 323 -12.83 -20.13 -9.55
N VAL A 324 -13.16 -20.52 -10.78
CA VAL A 324 -14.52 -20.42 -11.34
C VAL A 324 -15.15 -21.75 -11.72
N GLY A 325 -14.47 -22.87 -11.46
CA GLY A 325 -14.99 -24.22 -11.67
C GLY A 325 -14.03 -25.13 -12.42
N THR A 326 -14.54 -26.24 -12.93
CA THR A 326 -13.76 -27.23 -13.70
C THR A 326 -14.35 -27.44 -15.08
N VAL A 327 -13.52 -27.82 -16.05
CA VAL A 327 -13.98 -28.17 -17.40
C VAL A 327 -14.78 -29.47 -17.34
N LYS A 328 -16.04 -29.45 -17.78
CA LYS A 328 -16.91 -30.64 -17.77
C LYS A 328 -16.85 -31.42 -19.08
N GLU A 329 -17.14 -30.75 -20.19
CA GLU A 329 -17.12 -31.34 -21.53
C GLU A 329 -16.52 -30.34 -22.52
N LEU A 330 -15.85 -30.85 -23.55
CA LEU A 330 -15.38 -30.05 -24.69
C LEU A 330 -16.13 -30.47 -25.95
N ARG A 331 -16.38 -29.49 -26.82
CA ARG A 331 -16.85 -29.64 -28.20
C ARG A 331 -15.85 -28.93 -29.13
N ARG A 332 -16.15 -28.92 -30.43
CA ARG A 332 -15.23 -28.39 -31.47
C ARG A 332 -14.78 -26.94 -31.20
N ASP A 333 -15.67 -26.08 -30.73
CA ASP A 333 -15.47 -24.63 -30.58
C ASP A 333 -15.92 -24.09 -29.22
N SER A 334 -16.29 -24.98 -28.29
CA SER A 334 -16.84 -24.60 -26.99
C SER A 334 -16.57 -25.65 -25.93
N PHE A 335 -16.74 -25.27 -24.67
CA PHE A 335 -16.71 -26.20 -23.54
C PHE A 335 -17.70 -25.77 -22.46
N ASN A 336 -18.06 -26.69 -21.56
CA ASN A 336 -18.86 -26.37 -20.38
C ASN A 336 -18.02 -26.32 -19.13
N VAL A 337 -18.37 -25.38 -18.25
CA VAL A 337 -17.82 -25.30 -16.89
C VAL A 337 -18.79 -25.91 -15.89
N ALA A 338 -18.29 -26.81 -15.06
CA ALA A 338 -18.95 -27.24 -13.84
C ALA A 338 -18.56 -26.30 -12.69
N GLY A 339 -19.50 -25.48 -12.23
CA GLY A 339 -19.30 -24.49 -11.18
C GLY A 339 -20.52 -23.60 -11.00
N THR A 340 -20.45 -22.70 -10.02
CA THR A 340 -21.51 -21.72 -9.69
C THR A 340 -21.20 -20.30 -10.20
N ALA A 341 -20.02 -20.09 -10.80
CA ALA A 341 -19.63 -18.79 -11.31
C ALA A 341 -20.46 -18.42 -12.56
N SER A 342 -20.80 -17.13 -12.67
CA SER A 342 -21.43 -16.55 -13.86
C SER A 342 -20.37 -15.98 -14.79
N PHE A 343 -20.48 -16.20 -16.09
CA PHE A 343 -19.49 -15.76 -17.10
C PHE A 343 -20.06 -14.71 -18.02
N ALA A 344 -19.20 -13.78 -18.46
CA ALA A 344 -19.55 -12.73 -19.39
C ALA A 344 -18.69 -12.76 -20.66
N ASN A 345 -19.22 -12.16 -21.72
CA ASN A 345 -18.45 -11.93 -22.94
C ASN A 345 -17.27 -11.00 -22.61
N GLY A 346 -16.07 -11.42 -23.01
CA GLY A 346 -14.83 -10.68 -22.79
C GLY A 346 -14.00 -11.17 -21.62
N ASP A 347 -14.54 -12.04 -20.74
CA ASP A 347 -13.81 -12.59 -19.59
C ASP A 347 -12.46 -13.21 -20.00
N GLY A 348 -11.45 -12.95 -19.18
CA GLY A 348 -10.16 -13.62 -19.26
C GLY A 348 -10.14 -14.84 -18.33
N LEU A 349 -9.92 -16.01 -18.90
CA LEU A 349 -9.79 -17.26 -18.16
C LEU A 349 -8.39 -17.85 -18.34
N CYS A 350 -7.95 -18.61 -17.35
CA CYS A 350 -6.68 -19.33 -17.40
C CYS A 350 -6.74 -20.68 -16.66
N TYR A 351 -5.76 -21.52 -16.94
CA TYR A 351 -5.55 -22.82 -16.31
C TYR A 351 -4.07 -23.18 -16.33
N ILE A 352 -3.67 -24.13 -15.49
CA ILE A 352 -2.34 -24.73 -15.50
C ILE A 352 -2.40 -26.01 -16.34
N ASP A 353 -1.54 -26.14 -17.34
CA ASP A 353 -1.47 -27.33 -18.19
C ASP A 353 -0.61 -28.46 -17.60
N ALA A 354 -0.46 -29.55 -18.36
CA ALA A 354 0.32 -30.71 -17.94
C ALA A 354 1.82 -30.41 -17.77
N ASP A 355 2.33 -29.38 -18.46
CA ASP A 355 3.70 -28.91 -18.38
C ASP A 355 3.90 -27.89 -17.23
N ARG A 356 2.85 -27.68 -16.42
CA ARG A 356 2.79 -26.70 -15.32
C ARG A 356 2.92 -25.25 -15.76
N GLU A 357 2.51 -24.94 -16.99
CA GLU A 357 2.49 -23.58 -17.51
C GLU A 357 1.09 -22.96 -17.40
N LEU A 358 1.05 -21.67 -17.10
CA LEU A 358 -0.21 -20.90 -17.11
C LEU A 358 -0.61 -20.54 -18.54
N GLN A 359 -1.69 -21.17 -19.00
CA GLN A 359 -2.34 -20.87 -20.28
C GLN A 359 -3.52 -19.94 -20.04
N GLY A 360 -3.58 -18.84 -20.82
CA GLY A 360 -4.68 -17.87 -20.76
C GLY A 360 -5.44 -17.80 -22.09
N PHE A 361 -6.73 -17.55 -22.03
CA PHE A 361 -7.57 -17.33 -23.20
C PHE A 361 -8.72 -16.38 -22.87
N ARG A 362 -9.29 -15.76 -23.90
CA ARG A 362 -10.44 -14.86 -23.77
C ARG A 362 -11.72 -15.57 -24.20
N VAL A 363 -12.78 -15.38 -23.42
CA VAL A 363 -14.14 -15.82 -23.75
C VAL A 363 -14.75 -14.80 -24.70
N ASN A 364 -14.99 -15.19 -25.95
CA ASN A 364 -15.66 -14.31 -26.92
C ASN A 364 -17.16 -14.27 -26.69
N ARG A 365 -17.74 -15.43 -26.39
CA ARG A 365 -19.17 -15.58 -26.11
C ARG A 365 -19.39 -16.53 -24.94
N ALA A 366 -20.24 -16.14 -24.00
CA ALA A 366 -20.70 -16.94 -22.87
C ALA A 366 -22.22 -17.15 -22.97
N GLU A 367 -22.65 -18.42 -22.92
CA GLU A 367 -24.06 -18.82 -22.87
C GLU A 367 -24.27 -19.65 -21.61
N GLY A 368 -24.56 -18.97 -20.49
CA GLY A 368 -24.54 -19.58 -19.16
C GLY A 368 -23.17 -20.19 -18.85
N ASN A 369 -23.14 -21.49 -18.61
CA ASN A 369 -21.89 -22.23 -18.35
C ASN A 369 -21.21 -22.79 -19.61
N ARG A 370 -21.74 -22.52 -20.82
CA ARG A 370 -21.09 -22.89 -22.08
C ARG A 370 -20.30 -21.71 -22.62
N LEU A 371 -18.99 -21.89 -22.79
CA LEU A 371 -18.06 -20.83 -23.16
C LEU A 371 -17.46 -21.10 -24.54
N TYR A 372 -17.34 -20.03 -25.33
CA TYR A 372 -16.80 -20.02 -26.69
C TYR A 372 -15.56 -19.10 -26.72
N PRO A 373 -14.34 -19.66 -26.62
CA PRO A 373 -13.11 -18.90 -26.79
C PRO A 373 -12.92 -18.39 -28.23
N GLN A 374 -12.07 -17.38 -28.41
CA GLN A 374 -11.63 -16.99 -29.77
C GLN A 374 -10.91 -18.14 -30.49
N GLN A 375 -10.07 -18.87 -29.74
CA GLN A 375 -9.39 -20.06 -30.19
C GLN A 375 -9.44 -21.09 -29.07
N MET A 376 -9.89 -22.31 -29.39
CA MET A 376 -9.93 -23.38 -28.40
C MET A 376 -8.52 -23.71 -27.89
N PRO A 377 -8.25 -23.64 -26.57
CA PRO A 377 -6.93 -23.93 -26.05
C PRO A 377 -6.57 -25.41 -26.26
N ARG A 378 -5.41 -25.67 -26.88
CA ARG A 378 -5.02 -27.02 -27.32
C ARG A 378 -4.80 -28.00 -26.17
N SER A 379 -4.35 -27.52 -25.02
CA SER A 379 -4.05 -28.34 -23.84
C SER A 379 -5.21 -28.47 -22.85
N LEU A 380 -6.36 -27.83 -23.11
CA LEU A 380 -7.53 -27.91 -22.21
C LEU A 380 -8.16 -29.30 -22.26
N ARG A 381 -8.49 -29.87 -21.10
CA ARG A 381 -9.07 -31.22 -20.94
C ARG A 381 -10.20 -31.20 -19.90
N PRO A 382 -11.15 -32.15 -19.95
CA PRO A 382 -12.13 -32.33 -18.89
C PRO A 382 -11.44 -32.56 -17.53
N GLY A 383 -12.05 -32.06 -16.46
CA GLY A 383 -11.55 -32.12 -15.08
C GLY A 383 -10.58 -31.01 -14.70
N MET A 384 -10.02 -30.27 -15.65
CA MET A 384 -9.07 -29.20 -15.34
C MET A 384 -9.73 -28.02 -14.62
N ALA A 385 -9.05 -27.48 -13.61
CA ALA A 385 -9.45 -26.27 -12.91
C ALA A 385 -9.35 -25.04 -13.81
N LEU A 386 -10.35 -24.17 -13.75
CA LEU A 386 -10.38 -22.89 -14.44
C LEU A 386 -10.37 -21.74 -13.44
N TYR A 387 -9.62 -20.72 -13.79
CA TYR A 387 -9.52 -19.48 -13.04
C TYR A 387 -9.87 -18.29 -13.92
N ARG A 388 -10.42 -17.23 -13.34
CA ARG A 388 -10.74 -15.96 -13.99
C ARG A 388 -9.74 -14.90 -13.57
N ASN A 389 -8.90 -14.48 -14.50
CA ASN A 389 -7.89 -13.46 -14.28
C ASN A 389 -8.30 -12.08 -14.81
N ASN A 390 -9.41 -11.99 -15.54
CA ASN A 390 -10.11 -10.75 -15.87
C ASN A 390 -11.63 -10.97 -15.82
N ASP A 391 -12.32 -10.23 -14.96
CA ASP A 391 -13.78 -10.20 -14.85
C ASP A 391 -14.33 -8.94 -15.54
N GLN A 392 -14.87 -9.13 -16.75
CA GLN A 392 -15.24 -8.01 -17.63
C GLN A 392 -16.43 -7.21 -17.10
N GLU A 393 -17.35 -7.86 -16.37
CA GLU A 393 -18.48 -7.19 -15.74
C GLU A 393 -18.05 -6.37 -14.54
N PHE A 394 -17.14 -6.90 -13.73
CA PHE A 394 -16.61 -6.20 -12.58
C PHE A 394 -15.80 -4.96 -12.99
N GLU A 395 -14.98 -5.06 -14.04
CA GLU A 395 -14.30 -3.90 -14.63
C GLU A 395 -15.31 -2.84 -15.10
N ARG A 396 -16.38 -3.25 -15.79
CA ARG A 396 -17.42 -2.33 -16.30
C ARG A 396 -18.22 -1.66 -15.16
N LEU A 397 -18.44 -2.38 -14.06
CA LEU A 397 -19.08 -1.84 -12.87
C LEU A 397 -18.21 -0.74 -12.25
N LEU A 398 -16.91 -1.00 -12.10
CA LEU A 398 -15.96 -0.09 -11.47
C LEU A 398 -15.46 1.05 -12.39
N SER A 399 -15.70 0.96 -13.70
CA SER A 399 -15.42 2.06 -14.63
C SER A 399 -16.41 3.24 -14.49
N ARG A 400 -17.53 3.04 -13.77
CA ARG A 400 -18.52 4.08 -13.45
C ARG A 400 -18.28 4.63 -12.03
N PRO A 401 -18.89 5.77 -11.65
CA PRO A 401 -18.94 6.19 -10.25
C PRO A 401 -19.41 5.05 -9.35
N SER A 402 -18.54 4.65 -8.42
CA SER A 402 -18.66 3.40 -7.65
C SER A 402 -18.73 3.65 -6.14
N SER A 403 -18.40 4.87 -5.72
CA SER A 403 -18.42 5.32 -4.34
C SER A 403 -18.72 6.81 -4.29
N GLU A 404 -19.32 7.26 -3.19
CA GLU A 404 -19.39 8.67 -2.81
C GLU A 404 -18.99 8.80 -1.35
N ARG A 405 -18.05 9.72 -1.06
CA ARG A 405 -17.60 10.03 0.29
C ARG A 405 -18.18 11.36 0.76
N LYS A 406 -18.81 11.37 1.94
CA LYS A 406 -19.45 12.56 2.51
C LYS A 406 -19.08 12.79 3.96
N ILE A 407 -18.92 14.06 4.33
CA ILE A 407 -18.72 14.51 5.70
C ILE A 407 -20.07 14.99 6.23
N ALA A 408 -20.60 14.29 7.23
CA ALA A 408 -21.80 14.70 7.93
C ALA A 408 -21.53 15.96 8.77
N VAL A 409 -22.31 17.02 8.55
CA VAL A 409 -22.19 18.29 9.26
C VAL A 409 -23.52 18.71 9.87
N SER A 410 -23.46 19.21 11.11
CA SER A 410 -24.58 19.87 11.78
C SER A 410 -24.42 21.37 11.66
N LEU A 411 -25.46 22.04 11.17
CA LEU A 411 -25.47 23.49 10.99
C LEU A 411 -26.31 24.15 12.08
N HIS A 412 -25.87 25.31 12.56
CA HIS A 412 -26.58 26.09 13.56
C HIS A 412 -26.90 27.46 12.97
N LEU A 413 -28.18 27.80 12.88
CA LEU A 413 -28.65 29.09 12.38
C LEU A 413 -29.15 29.94 13.56
N ALA A 414 -28.63 31.15 13.70
CA ALA A 414 -29.00 32.07 14.77
C ALA A 414 -29.11 33.53 14.29
N PRO A 415 -30.02 34.35 14.85
CA PRO A 415 -30.06 35.78 14.57
C PRO A 415 -28.83 36.49 15.17
N THR A 416 -28.34 37.52 14.49
CA THR A 416 -27.35 38.49 15.00
C THR A 416 -28.00 39.85 15.20
N SER A 417 -27.29 40.87 15.71
CA SER A 417 -27.85 42.22 15.90
C SER A 417 -28.38 42.87 14.61
N ASP A 418 -27.87 42.47 13.46
CA ASP A 418 -28.07 43.09 12.15
C ASP A 418 -28.36 42.07 11.02
N GLY A 419 -28.67 40.81 11.37
CA GLY A 419 -28.92 39.76 10.38
C GLY A 419 -28.93 38.34 10.94
N PHE A 420 -28.31 37.41 10.22
CA PHE A 420 -28.25 36.00 10.61
C PHE A 420 -26.84 35.43 10.48
N SER A 421 -26.55 34.42 11.31
CA SER A 421 -25.30 33.67 11.29
C SER A 421 -25.56 32.18 11.07
N LEU A 422 -24.66 31.53 10.34
CA LEU A 422 -24.63 30.08 10.15
C LEU A 422 -23.28 29.57 10.65
N SER A 423 -23.32 28.65 11.62
CA SER A 423 -22.13 28.02 12.16
C SER A 423 -22.16 26.50 12.03
N GLY A 424 -20.97 25.91 11.98
CA GLY A 424 -20.75 24.48 11.83
C GLY A 424 -19.29 24.23 11.50
N GLU A 425 -18.74 23.07 11.87
CA GLU A 425 -17.33 22.72 11.59
C GLU A 425 -16.32 23.77 12.13
N GLY A 426 -16.61 24.38 13.28
CA GLY A 426 -15.75 25.42 13.87
C GLY A 426 -15.77 26.77 13.15
N VAL A 427 -16.50 26.88 12.04
CA VAL A 427 -16.59 28.10 11.23
C VAL A 427 -17.95 28.76 11.45
N THR A 428 -17.96 30.09 11.51
CA THR A 428 -19.18 30.91 11.56
C THR A 428 -19.12 31.98 10.49
N VAL A 429 -20.19 32.11 9.71
CA VAL A 429 -20.39 33.19 8.73
C VAL A 429 -21.66 33.94 9.04
N SER A 430 -21.73 35.22 8.68
CA SER A 430 -22.92 36.05 8.88
C SER A 430 -23.30 36.81 7.63
N ILE A 431 -24.59 37.15 7.52
CA ILE A 431 -25.15 38.00 6.47
C ILE A 431 -26.04 39.05 7.11
N ALA A 432 -25.84 40.31 6.71
CA ALA A 432 -26.65 41.42 7.18
C ALA A 432 -28.00 41.44 6.44
N CYS A 433 -29.10 41.50 7.19
CA CYS A 433 -30.43 41.72 6.65
C CYS A 433 -31.41 42.15 7.75
N GLU A 434 -32.46 42.87 7.36
CA GLU A 434 -33.52 43.25 8.29
C GLU A 434 -34.25 42.00 8.83
N HIS A 435 -34.48 41.97 10.13
CA HIS A 435 -35.27 40.93 10.78
C HIS A 435 -36.76 41.12 10.50
N GLN A 436 -37.30 40.25 9.65
CA GLN A 436 -38.74 40.21 9.37
C GLN A 436 -39.36 39.02 10.08
N GLN A 437 -40.49 39.24 10.78
CA GLN A 437 -41.26 38.15 11.39
C GLN A 437 -41.97 37.33 10.31
N ALA A 438 -41.98 36.01 10.48
CA ALA A 438 -42.62 35.12 9.51
C ALA A 438 -44.14 35.05 9.74
N GLU A 439 -44.92 35.32 8.69
CA GLU A 439 -46.38 35.14 8.70
C GLU A 439 -46.81 33.66 8.65
N LYS A 440 -45.90 32.76 8.23
CA LYS A 440 -46.13 31.32 8.07
C LYS A 440 -44.95 30.53 8.62
N PRO A 441 -45.13 29.27 9.06
CA PRO A 441 -44.01 28.43 9.50
C PRO A 441 -42.89 28.32 8.43
N GLN A 442 -41.68 28.76 8.77
CA GLN A 442 -40.52 28.77 7.86
C GLN A 442 -39.51 27.63 8.09
N ARG A 443 -39.60 26.94 9.23
CA ARG A 443 -38.58 25.97 9.68
C ARG A 443 -38.22 24.94 8.62
N ASP A 444 -39.21 24.29 8.02
CA ASP A 444 -38.99 23.25 6.99
C ASP A 444 -38.39 23.81 5.69
N ASN A 445 -38.72 25.05 5.34
CA ASN A 445 -38.12 25.71 4.18
C ASN A 445 -36.65 26.04 4.46
N ILE A 446 -36.35 26.58 5.63
CA ILE A 446 -34.98 26.90 6.07
C ILE A 446 -34.12 25.64 6.07
N ILE A 447 -34.57 24.57 6.73
CA ILE A 447 -33.87 23.28 6.78
C ILE A 447 -33.59 22.78 5.35
N ARG A 448 -34.60 22.80 4.48
CA ARG A 448 -34.48 22.34 3.09
C ARG A 448 -33.49 23.16 2.27
N GLN A 449 -33.43 24.48 2.45
CA GLN A 449 -32.49 25.33 1.70
C GLN A 449 -31.06 25.15 2.19
N LEU A 450 -30.85 25.12 3.51
CA LEU A 450 -29.52 24.96 4.10
C LEU A 450 -28.95 23.55 3.90
N SER A 451 -29.80 22.53 3.81
CA SER A 451 -29.37 21.14 3.62
C SER A 451 -28.96 20.79 2.18
N ARG A 452 -29.12 21.71 1.21
CA ARG A 452 -28.75 21.47 -0.20
C ARG A 452 -27.23 21.55 -0.40
N MET A 453 -26.53 20.45 -0.10
CA MET A 453 -25.06 20.35 -0.18
C MET A 453 -24.53 19.71 -1.47
N GLY A 454 -25.36 19.61 -2.52
CA GLY A 454 -24.97 18.97 -3.80
C GLY A 454 -23.69 19.56 -4.39
N GLY A 455 -22.81 18.70 -4.89
CA GLY A 455 -21.51 19.09 -5.46
C GLY A 455 -20.42 19.46 -4.45
N THR A 456 -20.69 19.34 -3.14
CA THR A 456 -19.70 19.56 -2.07
C THR A 456 -19.37 18.23 -1.37
N PRO A 457 -18.25 18.12 -0.63
CA PRO A 457 -17.94 16.93 0.16
C PRO A 457 -18.83 16.78 1.41
N TYR A 458 -19.73 17.74 1.67
CA TYR A 458 -20.56 17.75 2.87
C TYR A 458 -21.95 17.18 2.62
N GLU A 459 -22.54 16.62 3.67
CA GLU A 459 -23.97 16.34 3.77
C GLU A 459 -24.50 16.92 5.09
N CYS A 460 -25.70 17.49 5.05
CA CYS A 460 -26.30 18.09 6.24
C CYS A 460 -26.99 17.00 7.06
N SER A 461 -26.48 16.71 8.26
CA SER A 461 -27.13 15.78 9.20
C SER A 461 -28.26 16.44 9.99
N GLY A 462 -28.24 17.77 10.11
CA GLY A 462 -29.29 18.54 10.75
C GLY A 462 -29.05 20.05 10.73
N VAL A 463 -30.13 20.81 10.91
CA VAL A 463 -30.08 22.26 11.12
C VAL A 463 -30.71 22.59 12.47
N VAL A 464 -29.90 23.11 13.39
CA VAL A 464 -30.30 23.52 14.72
C VAL A 464 -30.67 25.00 14.71
N MET A 465 -31.82 25.31 15.28
CA MET A 465 -32.36 26.65 15.47
C MET A 465 -33.02 26.70 16.84
N ALA A 466 -33.07 27.89 17.45
CA ALA A 466 -33.84 28.10 18.68
C ALA A 466 -35.33 27.74 18.48
N ASP A 467 -36.01 27.37 19.56
CA ASP A 467 -37.42 26.95 19.49
C ASP A 467 -38.35 28.12 19.12
N ASP A 468 -37.98 29.34 19.51
CA ASP A 468 -38.67 30.60 19.22
C ASP A 468 -38.19 31.26 17.90
N PHE A 469 -37.50 30.51 17.04
CA PHE A 469 -37.02 31.04 15.76
C PHE A 469 -38.18 31.28 14.77
N HIS A 470 -38.67 32.52 14.69
CA HIS A 470 -39.85 32.93 13.91
C HIS A 470 -39.56 33.97 12.81
N TYR A 471 -38.35 33.97 12.23
CA TYR A 471 -37.98 34.92 11.19
C TYR A 471 -38.30 34.43 9.77
N PHE A 472 -38.68 35.36 8.89
CA PHE A 472 -38.72 35.15 7.44
C PHE A 472 -37.34 35.46 6.84
N ILE A 473 -36.74 34.48 6.17
CA ILE A 473 -35.48 34.65 5.47
C ILE A 473 -35.68 34.28 3.99
N PRO A 474 -35.45 35.22 3.06
CA PRO A 474 -35.42 34.94 1.64
C PRO A 474 -34.53 33.74 1.30
N SER A 475 -35.01 32.86 0.42
CA SER A 475 -34.24 31.67 0.02
C SER A 475 -32.91 31.99 -0.68
N SER A 476 -32.81 33.18 -1.28
CA SER A 476 -31.55 33.71 -1.82
C SER A 476 -30.51 33.94 -0.74
N LEU A 477 -30.89 34.56 0.39
CA LEU A 477 -29.99 34.81 1.52
C LEU A 477 -29.58 33.50 2.21
N LEU A 478 -30.49 32.55 2.37
CA LEU A 478 -30.14 31.20 2.88
C LEU A 478 -29.14 30.50 1.96
N SER A 479 -29.34 30.61 0.65
CA SER A 479 -28.43 30.03 -0.34
C SER A 479 -27.06 30.70 -0.33
N GLU A 480 -27.02 32.01 -0.12
CA GLU A 480 -25.79 32.80 0.01
C GLU A 480 -25.04 32.43 1.29
N LEU A 481 -25.71 32.44 2.43
CA LEU A 481 -25.14 32.09 3.74
C LEU A 481 -24.55 30.66 3.72
N ARG A 482 -25.25 29.70 3.11
CA ARG A 482 -24.73 28.34 2.89
C ARG A 482 -23.46 28.35 2.03
N ARG A 483 -23.43 29.08 0.91
CA ARG A 483 -22.25 29.15 0.03
C ARG A 483 -21.06 29.81 0.75
N MET A 484 -21.30 30.88 1.51
CA MET A 484 -20.28 31.53 2.33
C MET A 484 -19.70 30.54 3.34
N TRP A 485 -20.55 29.77 4.03
CA TRP A 485 -20.11 28.77 4.99
C TRP A 485 -19.29 27.66 4.32
N VAL A 486 -19.76 27.08 3.21
CA VAL A 486 -19.03 26.04 2.47
C VAL A 486 -17.65 26.53 2.05
N ASN A 487 -17.55 27.76 1.52
CA ASN A 487 -16.28 28.35 1.11
C ASN A 487 -15.34 28.54 2.31
N ALA A 488 -15.87 29.06 3.42
CA ALA A 488 -15.08 29.32 4.63
C ALA A 488 -14.55 28.03 5.28
N VAL A 489 -15.38 26.98 5.39
CA VAL A 489 -14.92 25.67 5.90
C VAL A 489 -13.88 25.03 4.98
N SER A 490 -14.05 25.16 3.66
CA SER A 490 -13.07 24.63 2.70
C SER A 490 -11.71 25.34 2.84
N GLN A 491 -11.71 26.64 3.13
CA GLN A 491 -10.49 27.40 3.40
C GLN A 491 -9.86 27.02 4.75
N ALA A 492 -10.66 26.93 5.81
CA ALA A 492 -10.18 26.54 7.15
C ALA A 492 -9.65 25.10 7.20
N SER A 493 -10.12 24.21 6.32
CA SER A 493 -9.63 22.83 6.26
C SER A 493 -8.17 22.72 5.80
N HIS A 494 -7.65 23.74 5.10
CA HIS A 494 -6.25 23.83 4.66
C HIS A 494 -5.28 24.27 5.77
N ASP A 495 -5.79 24.88 6.84
CA ASP A 495 -5.04 25.07 8.07
C ASP A 495 -5.08 23.73 8.80
N VAL A 496 -4.15 22.84 8.45
CA VAL A 496 -3.96 21.59 9.17
C VAL A 496 -3.45 21.97 10.56
N ASP A 497 -4.20 21.63 11.59
CA ASP A 497 -3.72 21.63 12.98
C ASP A 497 -2.45 20.78 13.02
N SER A 498 -1.31 21.46 12.97
CA SER A 498 -0.03 20.90 13.34
C SER A 498 -0.06 20.71 14.86
N GLU A 499 -0.82 19.74 15.36
CA GLU A 499 -0.55 19.18 16.69
C GLU A 499 0.73 18.35 16.58
N ASP A 500 1.78 19.14 16.49
CA ASP A 500 3.17 18.88 16.26
C ASP A 500 3.79 18.49 17.59
N THR A 501 3.75 17.19 17.89
CA THR A 501 4.66 16.64 18.89
C THR A 501 5.40 15.47 18.27
N ALA A 502 6.60 15.77 17.77
CA ALA A 502 7.64 14.75 17.60
C ALA A 502 7.70 13.85 18.85
N PRO A 503 8.04 12.55 18.72
CA PRO A 503 8.13 11.66 19.86
C PRO A 503 8.91 12.32 21.01
N GLN A 504 8.28 12.52 22.16
CA GLN A 504 8.92 13.18 23.30
C GLN A 504 10.01 12.24 23.82
N HIS A 505 11.26 12.75 23.86
CA HIS A 505 12.41 12.12 24.50
C HIS A 505 12.60 10.62 24.21
N VAL A 506 13.05 10.28 23.00
CA VAL A 506 13.60 8.95 22.72
C VAL A 506 15.08 8.96 23.07
N GLU A 507 15.49 8.09 23.98
CA GLU A 507 16.91 7.88 24.31
C GLU A 507 17.73 7.57 23.04
N PRO A 508 18.94 8.14 22.89
CA PRO A 508 19.82 7.78 21.80
C PRO A 508 20.04 6.27 21.74
N ALA A 509 19.90 5.69 20.55
CA ALA A 509 20.08 4.26 20.34
C ALA A 509 21.21 3.99 19.34
N ASP A 510 21.89 2.86 19.52
CA ASP A 510 23.00 2.47 18.65
C ASP A 510 22.51 2.07 17.26
N VAL A 511 23.31 2.41 16.24
CA VAL A 511 23.05 1.95 14.88
C VAL A 511 23.17 0.43 14.80
N PRO A 512 22.13 -0.27 14.28
CA PRO A 512 22.19 -1.71 14.08
C PRO A 512 23.37 -2.11 13.19
N SER A 513 24.03 -3.20 13.54
CA SER A 513 25.20 -3.67 12.82
C SER A 513 24.84 -4.62 11.70
N TYR A 514 25.33 -4.33 10.50
CA TYR A 514 25.24 -5.23 9.35
C TYR A 514 26.56 -5.91 9.04
N THR A 515 26.50 -7.17 8.63
CA THR A 515 27.60 -7.90 8.02
C THR A 515 27.05 -8.70 6.85
N PRO A 516 27.53 -8.47 5.60
CA PRO A 516 28.56 -7.49 5.20
C PRO A 516 28.12 -6.01 5.31
N THR A 517 29.08 -5.08 5.30
CA THR A 517 28.78 -3.65 5.57
C THR A 517 28.17 -2.89 4.39
N TYR A 518 28.17 -3.41 3.16
CA TYR A 518 27.46 -2.74 2.05
C TYR A 518 25.92 -2.76 2.22
N LEU A 519 25.39 -3.56 3.16
CA LEU A 519 23.97 -3.62 3.49
C LEU A 519 23.41 -2.33 4.10
N TYR A 520 24.28 -1.41 4.58
CA TYR A 520 23.85 -0.06 4.96
C TYR A 520 23.38 0.78 3.77
N ASN A 521 23.61 0.33 2.52
CA ASN A 521 23.17 1.01 1.30
C ASN A 521 23.69 2.46 1.16
N ILE A 522 24.93 2.71 1.59
CA ILE A 522 25.54 4.06 1.61
C ILE A 522 26.08 4.42 0.21
N ALA A 523 25.38 5.31 -0.49
CA ALA A 523 25.67 5.62 -1.89
C ALA A 523 26.16 7.06 -2.15
N ASN A 524 26.30 7.87 -1.10
CA ASN A 524 26.77 9.26 -1.19
C ASN A 524 27.58 9.66 0.06
N GLY A 525 28.29 10.80 -0.03
CA GLY A 525 29.11 11.35 1.04
C GLY A 525 28.33 11.86 2.25
N VAL A 526 27.09 12.34 2.05
CA VAL A 526 26.24 12.88 3.13
C VAL A 526 25.78 11.75 4.05
N ALA A 527 25.28 10.65 3.48
CA ALA A 527 24.92 9.44 4.20
C ALA A 527 26.12 8.83 4.92
N ARG A 528 27.29 8.79 4.26
CA ARG A 528 28.54 8.33 4.89
C ARG A 528 28.90 9.16 6.11
N ALA A 529 28.81 10.50 5.99
CA ALA A 529 29.08 11.40 7.10
C ALA A 529 28.07 11.23 8.25
N PHE A 530 26.80 10.97 7.93
CA PHE A 530 25.78 10.63 8.92
C PHE A 530 26.12 9.34 9.69
N TYR A 531 26.45 8.25 9.00
CA TYR A 531 26.82 7.00 9.68
C TYR A 531 28.13 7.13 10.48
N ALA A 532 29.09 7.92 9.99
CA ALA A 532 30.32 8.21 10.70
C ALA A 532 30.07 8.98 12.01
N SER A 533 29.15 9.96 12.03
CA SER A 533 28.78 10.66 13.27
C SER A 533 28.06 9.77 14.28
N GLN A 534 27.52 8.64 13.82
CA GLN A 534 26.92 7.59 14.63
C GLN A 534 27.90 6.45 14.95
N GLY A 535 29.22 6.67 14.79
CA GLY A 535 30.26 5.71 15.15
C GLY A 535 30.51 4.59 14.13
N LYS A 536 29.88 4.61 12.95
CA LYS A 536 30.10 3.64 11.87
C LYS A 536 31.04 4.21 10.81
N THR A 537 32.35 4.14 11.05
CA THR A 537 33.38 4.67 10.15
C THR A 537 33.89 3.67 9.12
N ASP A 538 33.90 2.37 9.43
CA ASP A 538 34.34 1.30 8.53
C ASP A 538 33.16 0.63 7.79
N VAL A 539 32.58 1.38 6.85
CA VAL A 539 31.43 0.94 6.04
C VAL A 539 31.77 0.92 4.56
N SER A 540 31.47 -0.20 3.91
CA SER A 540 31.64 -0.34 2.46
C SER A 540 30.64 0.55 1.71
N PRO A 541 30.99 1.04 0.50
CA PRO A 541 30.02 1.67 -0.39
C PRO A 541 28.84 0.74 -0.69
N ALA A 542 27.70 1.32 -1.06
CA ALA A 542 26.56 0.58 -1.58
C ALA A 542 26.96 -0.35 -2.73
N PHE A 543 26.23 -1.46 -2.86
CA PHE A 543 26.50 -2.50 -3.85
C PHE A 543 26.54 -1.95 -5.29
N GLU A 544 25.71 -0.93 -5.58
CA GLU A 544 25.64 -0.24 -6.87
C GLU A 544 26.95 0.47 -7.24
N LEU A 545 27.74 0.91 -6.26
CA LEU A 545 29.02 1.59 -6.47
C LEU A 545 30.19 0.60 -6.51
N LYS A 546 30.14 -0.45 -5.70
CA LYS A 546 31.21 -1.45 -5.60
C LYS A 546 30.64 -2.82 -5.28
N GLN A 547 30.73 -3.74 -6.23
CA GLN A 547 30.26 -5.12 -6.07
C GLN A 547 31.38 -6.00 -5.51
N PRO A 548 31.20 -6.64 -4.35
CA PRO A 548 32.14 -7.64 -3.84
C PRO A 548 32.13 -8.92 -4.69
N ARG A 549 33.23 -9.68 -4.67
CA ARG A 549 33.24 -11.04 -5.22
C ARG A 549 32.39 -11.95 -4.35
N GLN A 550 31.70 -12.91 -4.98
CA GLN A 550 30.81 -13.88 -4.29
C GLN A 550 29.83 -13.20 -3.31
N ALA A 551 29.31 -12.04 -3.71
CA ALA A 551 28.48 -11.22 -2.84
C ALA A 551 27.18 -11.92 -2.42
N LEU A 552 26.73 -11.61 -1.21
CA LEU A 552 25.38 -11.93 -0.75
C LEU A 552 24.38 -11.05 -1.50
N LEU A 553 23.57 -11.67 -2.36
CA LEU A 553 22.63 -10.97 -3.23
C LEU A 553 21.23 -10.83 -2.62
N MET A 554 20.79 -11.83 -1.86
CA MET A 554 19.46 -11.85 -1.25
C MET A 554 19.51 -12.61 0.08
N GLN A 555 18.71 -12.16 1.04
CA GLN A 555 18.43 -12.86 2.28
C GLN A 555 16.91 -13.04 2.38
N CYS A 556 16.45 -14.27 2.55
CA CYS A 556 15.03 -14.60 2.44
C CYS A 556 14.56 -15.36 3.68
N ARG A 557 13.41 -14.97 4.26
CA ARG A 557 12.66 -15.84 5.20
C ARG A 557 11.98 -17.00 4.46
N HIS A 558 11.62 -16.79 3.18
CA HIS A 558 11.29 -17.88 2.27
C HIS A 558 12.47 -18.85 2.14
N CYS A 559 12.19 -20.15 2.21
CA CYS A 559 13.21 -21.18 2.19
C CYS A 559 12.78 -22.32 1.28
N LEU A 560 13.61 -22.66 0.29
CA LEU A 560 13.31 -23.73 -0.67
C LEU A 560 13.30 -25.11 -0.02
N ARG A 561 14.18 -25.37 0.96
CA ARG A 561 14.10 -26.61 1.75
C ARG A 561 12.70 -26.78 2.35
N TYR A 562 12.13 -25.73 2.92
CA TYR A 562 10.79 -25.80 3.51
C TYR A 562 9.70 -25.96 2.46
N SER A 563 9.74 -25.12 1.42
CA SER A 563 8.69 -25.06 0.41
C SER A 563 8.63 -26.30 -0.48
N LEU A 564 9.73 -27.03 -0.60
CA LEU A 564 9.83 -28.31 -1.31
C LEU A 564 9.64 -29.53 -0.39
N GLY A 565 9.34 -29.33 0.90
CA GLY A 565 9.05 -30.42 1.84
C GLY A 565 10.27 -31.09 2.49
N TYR A 566 11.46 -30.49 2.39
CA TYR A 566 12.74 -31.03 2.89
C TYR A 566 13.28 -30.32 4.16
N CYS A 567 12.44 -29.59 4.90
CA CYS A 567 12.87 -28.90 6.11
C CYS A 567 12.62 -29.74 7.37
N VAL A 568 13.65 -30.44 7.83
CA VAL A 568 13.60 -31.30 9.03
C VAL A 568 13.19 -30.57 10.30
N LYS A 569 13.53 -29.28 10.45
CA LYS A 569 13.14 -28.45 11.61
C LYS A 569 11.62 -28.28 11.72
N HIS A 570 10.91 -28.38 10.61
CA HIS A 570 9.46 -28.21 10.53
C HIS A 570 8.76 -29.47 9.99
N GLY A 571 9.30 -30.65 10.30
CA GLY A 571 8.66 -31.94 10.01
C GLY A 571 8.75 -32.42 8.56
N GLY A 572 9.56 -31.78 7.72
CA GLY A 572 9.84 -32.23 6.35
C GLY A 572 10.84 -33.40 6.30
N GLU A 573 10.99 -33.97 5.11
CA GLU A 573 11.92 -35.06 4.86
C GLU A 573 13.39 -34.60 4.94
N LYS A 574 14.30 -35.54 5.23
CA LYS A 574 15.73 -35.26 5.10
C LYS A 574 16.06 -35.01 3.62
N PRO A 575 16.73 -33.90 3.27
CA PRO A 575 17.14 -33.65 1.90
C PRO A 575 17.97 -34.79 1.33
N ARG A 576 17.62 -35.22 0.11
CA ARG A 576 18.34 -36.27 -0.63
C ARG A 576 19.39 -35.69 -1.59
N TRP A 577 19.40 -34.37 -1.78
CA TRP A 577 20.39 -33.65 -2.58
C TRP A 577 21.70 -33.45 -1.83
N ARG A 578 22.78 -33.29 -2.58
CA ARG A 578 24.09 -32.89 -2.05
C ARG A 578 24.25 -31.37 -2.10
N GLU A 579 24.68 -30.78 -1.00
CA GLU A 579 24.84 -29.32 -0.92
C GLU A 579 26.24 -28.84 -1.32
N PRO A 580 26.39 -27.57 -1.76
CA PRO A 580 25.35 -26.54 -1.86
C PRO A 580 24.38 -26.75 -3.04
N LEU A 581 23.14 -26.30 -2.88
CA LEU A 581 22.21 -26.15 -4.01
C LEU A 581 22.54 -24.87 -4.80
N VAL A 582 22.18 -24.86 -6.07
CA VAL A 582 22.38 -23.76 -7.00
C VAL A 582 21.09 -23.48 -7.75
N LEU A 583 20.69 -22.21 -7.81
CA LEU A 583 19.70 -21.73 -8.77
C LEU A 583 20.40 -21.42 -10.08
N ARG A 584 19.94 -22.01 -11.18
CA ARG A 584 20.48 -21.76 -12.53
C ARG A 584 19.42 -21.11 -13.41
N LEU A 585 19.72 -19.95 -13.97
CA LEU A 585 18.87 -19.30 -14.97
C LEU A 585 18.96 -20.02 -16.32
N GLY A 586 17.96 -19.83 -17.18
CA GLY A 586 17.96 -20.40 -18.53
C GLY A 586 19.11 -19.92 -19.44
N ASP A 587 19.78 -18.82 -19.08
CA ASP A 587 20.99 -18.32 -19.76
C ASP A 587 22.30 -18.87 -19.17
N GLY A 588 22.21 -19.80 -18.22
CA GLY A 588 23.35 -20.49 -17.61
C GLY A 588 23.96 -19.79 -16.39
N ARG A 589 23.53 -18.56 -16.03
CA ARG A 589 24.00 -17.91 -14.80
C ARG A 589 23.58 -18.68 -13.56
N ARG A 590 24.46 -18.72 -12.56
CA ARG A 590 24.31 -19.56 -11.37
C ARG A 590 24.38 -18.75 -10.09
N PHE A 591 23.62 -19.19 -9.09
CA PHE A 591 23.51 -18.55 -7.80
C PHE A 591 23.52 -19.60 -6.69
N ARG A 592 24.55 -19.58 -5.85
CA ARG A 592 24.71 -20.54 -4.77
C ARG A 592 23.72 -20.25 -3.63
N LEU A 593 23.04 -21.29 -3.17
CA LEU A 593 22.17 -21.22 -2.00
C LEU A 593 22.91 -21.63 -0.73
N GLU A 594 22.59 -20.94 0.35
CA GLU A 594 22.97 -21.32 1.71
C GLU A 594 21.74 -21.30 2.61
N PHE A 595 21.61 -22.32 3.46
CA PHE A 595 20.47 -22.48 4.35
C PHE A 595 20.88 -22.29 5.81
N ASP A 596 20.67 -21.09 6.34
CA ASP A 596 20.85 -20.78 7.75
C ASP A 596 19.63 -21.25 8.56
N CYS A 597 19.68 -22.52 8.98
CA CYS A 597 18.60 -23.15 9.73
C CYS A 597 18.45 -22.61 11.17
N LYS A 598 19.50 -21.98 11.71
CA LYS A 598 19.46 -21.36 13.04
C LYS A 598 18.48 -20.20 13.01
N HIS A 599 18.60 -19.32 12.02
CA HIS A 599 17.74 -18.14 11.87
C HIS A 599 16.56 -18.34 10.92
N CYS A 600 16.31 -19.58 10.46
CA CYS A 600 15.22 -19.89 9.53
C CYS A 600 15.29 -19.05 8.24
N GLN A 601 16.49 -18.95 7.66
CA GLN A 601 16.81 -18.06 6.56
C GLN A 601 17.47 -18.82 5.40
N MET A 602 17.26 -18.32 4.19
CA MET A 602 17.96 -18.76 2.98
C MET A 602 18.68 -17.57 2.36
N ASN A 603 19.96 -17.76 2.06
CA ASN A 603 20.82 -16.78 1.43
C ASN A 603 21.08 -17.18 -0.03
N VAL A 604 21.12 -16.18 -0.92
CA VAL A 604 21.48 -16.35 -2.34
C VAL A 604 22.76 -15.57 -2.60
N TYR A 605 23.80 -16.27 -3.05
CA TYR A 605 25.11 -15.71 -3.34
C TYR A 605 25.38 -15.67 -4.84
N ALA A 606 26.12 -14.66 -5.27
CA ALA A 606 26.76 -14.67 -6.59
C ALA A 606 27.75 -15.85 -6.66
N GLU A 607 27.76 -16.55 -7.80
CA GLU A 607 28.78 -17.53 -8.17
C GLU A 607 29.63 -16.90 -9.30
N ASP A 608 30.95 -17.08 -9.24
CA ASP A 608 31.90 -16.45 -10.19
C ASP A 608 31.80 -17.05 -11.60
#